data_AF-A0A7K3UEH4-F1
#
_entry.id   AF-A0A7K3UEH4-F1
#
_cell.length_a   1.000
_cell.length_b   1.000
_cell.length_c   1.000
_cell.angle_alpha   90.00
_cell.angle_beta   90.00
_cell.angle_gamma   90.00
#
_symmetry.space_group_name_H-M   'P 1'
#
loop_
_entity.id
_entity.type
_entity.pdbx_description
1 polymer ?
#
loop_
_entity_poly.entity_id
_entity_poly.type
_entity_poly.pdbx_seq_one_letter_code
_entity_poly.pdbx_strand_id
1 'polypeptide(L)' 'MMTTDRKPLSKTSINTLTAIARFRHQRRSGRVWLVGDKRISTAIIANLEAKAFVKEIALNGTPVLVLTDRGKQLVADVRS' A
#
# COMPACT_ATOMS: atom_id res chain seq x y z
N MET A 1 27.85 8.78 8.57
CA MET A 1 26.69 9.54 8.05
C MET A 1 25.76 8.57 7.33
N MET A 2 24.66 8.15 7.97
CA MET A 2 23.60 7.40 7.29
C MET A 2 22.73 8.43 6.57
N THR A 3 23.01 8.68 5.29
CA THR A 3 22.05 9.32 4.40
C THR A 3 20.87 8.37 4.28
N THR A 4 19.93 8.49 5.20
CA THR A 4 18.62 7.90 4.98
C THR A 4 18.07 8.68 3.81
N ASP A 5 18.17 8.15 2.60
CA ASP A 5 17.42 8.58 1.43
C ASP A 5 15.94 8.27 1.72
N ARG A 6 15.39 8.96 2.74
CA ARG A 6 13.95 9.04 2.99
C ARG A 6 13.46 9.99 1.92
N LYS A 7 13.49 9.58 0.65
CA LYS A 7 12.66 10.24 -0.34
C LYS A 7 11.25 10.16 0.24
N PRO A 8 10.65 11.29 0.68
CA PRO A 8 9.44 11.25 1.46
C PRO A 8 8.42 10.52 0.60
N LEU A 9 7.84 9.45 1.14
CA LEU A 9 6.76 8.77 0.45
C LEU A 9 5.71 9.82 0.12
N SER A 10 5.30 9.86 -1.15
CA SER A 10 4.29 10.81 -1.58
C SER A 10 3.05 10.67 -0.68
N LYS A 11 2.39 11.79 -0.39
CA LYS A 11 1.16 11.83 0.41
C LYS A 11 0.13 10.80 -0.09
N THR A 12 0.10 10.55 -1.40
CA THR A 12 -0.72 9.52 -2.04
C THR A 12 -0.34 8.10 -1.64
N SER A 13 0.96 7.80 -1.56
CA SER A 13 1.47 6.49 -1.11
C SER A 13 1.12 6.22 0.35
N ILE A 14 1.30 7.20 1.23
CA ILE A 14 0.92 7.10 2.64
C ILE A 14 -0.59 6.88 2.77
N ASN A 15 -1.40 7.70 2.07
CA ASN A 15 -2.85 7.55 2.03
C ASN A 15 -3.32 6.18 1.51
N THR A 16 -2.56 5.58 0.62
CA THR A 16 -2.80 4.25 0.07
C THR A 16 -2.52 3.18 1.12
N LEU A 17 -1.36 3.25 1.77
CA LEU A 17 -0.99 2.30 2.84
C LEU A 17 -1.96 2.36 4.02
N THR A 18 -2.36 3.57 4.43
CA THR A 18 -3.37 3.76 5.48
C THR A 18 -4.73 3.20 5.07
N ALA A 19 -5.12 3.33 3.80
CA ALA A 19 -6.36 2.74 3.31
C ALA A 19 -6.31 1.21 3.32
N ILE A 20 -5.20 0.61 2.87
CA ILE A 20 -5.01 -0.85 2.90
C ILE A 20 -4.99 -1.35 4.36
N ALA A 21 -4.38 -0.60 5.29
CA ALA A 21 -4.38 -0.94 6.72
C ALA A 21 -5.78 -0.88 7.35
N ARG A 22 -6.59 0.10 6.93
CA ARG A 22 -7.89 0.41 7.54
C ARG A 22 -9.03 -0.40 6.94
N PHE A 23 -9.02 -0.61 5.63
CA PHE A 23 -10.09 -1.29 4.91
C PHE A 23 -9.71 -2.74 4.63
N ARG A 24 -10.51 -3.67 5.16
CA ARG A 24 -10.36 -5.10 4.88
C ARG A 24 -10.88 -5.49 3.50
N HIS A 25 -11.83 -4.71 2.96
CA HIS A 25 -12.40 -4.96 1.64
C HIS A 25 -11.59 -4.26 0.56
N GLN A 26 -11.06 -5.09 -0.33
CA GLN A 26 -10.24 -4.67 -1.45
C GLN A 26 -10.57 -5.51 -2.66
N ARG A 27 -10.72 -4.86 -3.81
CA ARG A 27 -10.95 -5.53 -5.09
C ARG A 27 -10.12 -4.89 -6.19
N ARG A 28 -9.55 -5.72 -7.05
CA ARG A 28 -8.90 -5.27 -8.27
C ARG A 28 -9.95 -5.08 -9.36
N SER A 29 -9.98 -3.91 -9.95
CA SER A 29 -10.88 -3.52 -11.04
C SER A 29 -10.03 -3.04 -12.21
N GLY A 30 -9.57 -3.98 -13.04
CA GLY A 30 -8.71 -3.68 -14.19
C GLY A 30 -7.37 -3.05 -13.77
N ARG A 31 -7.19 -1.77 -14.13
CA ARG A 31 -5.96 -0.98 -13.83
C ARG A 31 -6.02 -0.23 -12.49
N VAL A 32 -7.07 -0.41 -11.71
CA VAL A 32 -7.21 0.22 -10.40
C VAL A 32 -7.58 -0.79 -9.33
N TRP A 33 -7.13 -0.52 -8.12
CA TRP A 33 -7.54 -1.17 -6.89
C TRP A 33 -8.56 -0.30 -6.18
N LEU A 34 -9.65 -0.93 -5.76
CA LEU A 34 -10.68 -0.32 -4.94
C LEU A 34 -10.48 -0.82 -3.52
N VAL A 35 -10.12 0.08 -2.63
CA VAL A 35 -9.83 -0.20 -1.21
C VAL A 35 -10.73 0.70 -0.37
N GLY A 36 -11.79 0.12 0.19
CA GLY A 36 -12.92 0.92 0.70
C GLY A 36 -13.46 1.84 -0.41
N ASP A 37 -13.51 3.13 -0.11
CA ASP A 37 -13.98 4.17 -1.06
C ASP A 37 -12.85 4.73 -1.95
N LYS A 38 -11.61 4.28 -1.76
CA LYS A 38 -10.46 4.80 -2.51
C LYS A 38 -10.21 4.01 -3.79
N ARG A 39 -9.98 4.74 -4.87
CA ARG A 39 -9.47 4.20 -6.14
C ARG A 39 -7.96 4.46 -6.22
N ILE A 40 -7.18 3.40 -6.30
CA ILE A 40 -5.72 3.45 -6.32
C ILE A 40 -5.23 2.82 -7.62
N SER A 41 -4.44 3.53 -8.40
CA SER A 41 -3.89 2.97 -9.65
C SER A 41 -2.93 1.81 -9.38
N THR A 42 -2.95 0.78 -10.23
CA THR A 42 -2.00 -0.34 -10.14
C THR A 42 -0.54 0.10 -10.21
N ALA A 43 -0.24 1.22 -10.90
CA ALA A 43 1.09 1.81 -10.91
C ALA A 43 1.57 2.27 -9.52
N ILE A 44 0.65 2.79 -8.68
CA ILE A 44 0.98 3.19 -7.30
C ILE A 44 1.23 1.95 -6.46
N ILE A 45 0.41 0.91 -6.62
CA ILE A 45 0.60 -0.38 -5.94
C ILE A 45 1.94 -1.00 -6.33
N ALA A 46 2.26 -1.06 -7.62
CA ALA A 46 3.53 -1.60 -8.11
C ALA A 46 4.74 -0.83 -7.56
N ASN A 47 4.64 0.50 -7.41
CA ASN A 47 5.69 1.30 -6.78
C ASN A 47 5.83 0.99 -5.27
N LEU A 48 4.70 0.82 -4.57
CA LEU A 48 4.72 0.42 -3.15
C LEU A 48 5.26 -1.00 -2.95
N GLU A 49 4.96 -1.91 -3.89
CA GLU A 49 5.46 -3.27 -3.91
C GLU A 49 6.96 -3.32 -4.21
N ALA A 50 7.45 -2.55 -5.19
CA ALA A 50 8.87 -2.39 -5.48
C ALA A 50 9.67 -1.84 -4.28
N LYS A 51 9.02 -1.06 -3.40
CA LYS A 51 9.62 -0.54 -2.16
C LYS A 51 9.38 -1.46 -0.94
N ALA A 52 8.81 -2.64 -1.16
CA ALA A 52 8.50 -3.62 -0.13
C ALA A 52 7.59 -3.09 1.00
N PHE A 53 6.64 -2.20 0.69
CA PHE A 53 5.61 -1.74 1.64
C PHE A 53 4.30 -2.54 1.54
N VAL A 54 4.00 -3.06 0.36
CA VAL A 54 2.80 -3.86 0.07
C VAL A 54 3.25 -5.11 -0.69
N LYS A 55 2.49 -6.18 -0.56
CA LYS A 55 2.62 -7.37 -1.39
C LYS A 55 1.26 -7.73 -1.96
N GLU A 56 1.20 -7.95 -3.27
CA GLU A 56 0.01 -8.57 -3.87
C GLU A 56 0.09 -10.08 -3.65
N ILE A 57 -0.98 -10.66 -3.07
CA ILE A 57 -1.12 -12.10 -2.92
C ILE A 57 -2.44 -12.57 -3.55
N ALA A 58 -2.46 -13.80 -4.04
CA ALA A 58 -3.69 -14.43 -4.48
C ALA A 58 -4.28 -15.26 -3.34
N LEU A 59 -5.43 -14.84 -2.80
CA LEU A 59 -6.21 -15.59 -1.82
C LEU A 59 -7.42 -16.18 -2.55
N ASN A 60 -7.51 -17.51 -2.63
CA ASN A 60 -8.60 -18.22 -3.31
C ASN A 60 -8.85 -17.72 -4.74
N GLY A 61 -7.77 -17.48 -5.50
CA GLY A 61 -7.85 -16.94 -6.87
C GLY A 61 -8.20 -15.45 -6.96
N THR A 62 -8.46 -14.78 -5.83
CA THR A 62 -8.72 -13.34 -5.77
C THR A 62 -7.45 -12.60 -5.39
N PRO A 63 -7.03 -11.58 -6.17
CA PRO A 63 -5.89 -10.76 -5.78
C PRO A 63 -6.26 -9.89 -4.58
N VAL A 64 -5.39 -9.86 -3.57
CA VAL A 64 -5.53 -9.11 -2.33
C VAL A 64 -4.20 -8.42 -1.99
N LEU A 65 -4.23 -7.17 -1.52
CA LEU A 65 -3.03 -6.45 -1.08
C LEU A 65 -2.81 -6.64 0.42
N VAL A 66 -1.59 -7.01 0.80
CA VAL A 66 -1.21 -7.17 2.20
C VAL A 66 -0.05 -6.24 2.52
N LEU A 67 -0.13 -5.57 3.68
CA LEU A 67 0.98 -4.77 4.17
C LEU A 67 2.11 -5.67 4.66
N THR A 68 3.32 -5.39 4.21
CA THR A 68 4.54 -5.96 4.78
C THR A 68 4.80 -5.34 6.16
N ASP A 69 5.73 -5.89 6.93
CA ASP A 69 6.10 -5.31 8.23
C ASP A 69 6.64 -3.88 8.10
N ARG A 70 7.35 -3.59 7.00
CA ARG A 70 7.79 -2.23 6.66
C ARG A 70 6.61 -1.30 6.38
N GLY A 71 5.59 -1.79 5.66
CA GLY A 71 4.35 -1.05 5.41
C GLY A 71 3.57 -0.76 6.69
N LYS A 72 3.45 -1.76 7.57
CA LYS A 72 2.79 -1.61 8.89
C LYS A 72 3.52 -0.58 9.75
N GLN A 73 4.86 -0.64 9.81
CA GLN A 73 5.66 0.28 10.62
C GLN A 73 5.53 1.72 10.14
N LEU A 74 5.49 1.95 8.82
CA LEU A 74 5.25 3.29 8.28
C LEU A 74 3.83 3.81 8.60
N VAL A 75 2.80 2.96 8.50
CA VAL A 75 1.44 3.36 8.87
C VAL A 75 1.34 3.67 10.37
N ALA A 76 2.07 2.95 11.22
CA ALA A 76 2.13 3.23 12.65
C ALA A 76 2.84 4.57 12.93
N ASP A 77 3.98 4.84 12.28
CA ASP A 77 4.75 6.08 12.39
C ASP A 77 3.92 7.32 11.98
N VAL A 78 3.12 7.21 10.93
CA VAL A 78 2.25 8.31 10.44
C VAL A 78 1.06 8.58 11.37
N ARG A 79 0.67 7.62 12.23
CA ARG A 79 -0.48 7.75 13.14
C ARG A 79 -0.07 8.16 14.56
N SER A 80 1.23 8.23 14.87
CA SER A 80 1.78 8.66 16.15
C SER A 80 1.97 10.17 16.21
#